data_AF-A0A7S4IB11-F1
#
_entry.id   AF-A0A7S4IB11-F1
#
_cell.length_a   1.000
_cell.length_b   1.000
_cell.length_c   1.000
_cell.angle_alpha   90.00
_cell.angle_beta   90.00
_cell.angle_gamma   90.00
#
_symmetry.space_group_name_H-M   'P 1'
#
loop_
_entity.id
_entity.type
_entity.pdbx_description
1 polymer ?
#
loop_
_entity_poly.entity_id
_entity_poly.type
_entity_poly.pdbx_seq_one_letter_code
_entity_poly.pdbx_strand_id
1 'polypeptide(L)'
;AKFPLQKHTADILAEMSDELENGMGAAMIANIPVDQYSVTELSVLYMGICSYVGNIVNQSSAGLRSKSRGYGMPLGHVKAEMKGKTPLDGKQSNNYFRLHTDRCDMISLLSVRTASKG
;
A
#
# COMPACT_ATOMS: atom_id res chain seq x y z
N ALA A 1 15.67 -10.18 -11.07
CA ALA A 1 16.60 -9.69 -10.02
C ALA A 1 15.75 -9.24 -8.83
N LYS A 2 16.14 -9.54 -7.59
CA LYS A 2 15.49 -8.98 -6.40
C LYS A 2 15.89 -7.50 -6.27
N PHE A 3 14.99 -6.67 -5.75
CA PHE A 3 15.25 -5.25 -5.52
C PHE A 3 16.48 -5.07 -4.61
N PRO A 4 17.45 -4.19 -4.92
CA PRO A 4 18.73 -4.19 -4.24
C PRO A 4 18.64 -3.55 -2.85
N LEU A 5 18.46 -4.37 -1.81
CA LEU A 5 18.57 -3.96 -0.41
C LEU A 5 19.87 -4.47 0.22
N GLN A 6 20.38 -3.72 1.19
CA GLN A 6 21.45 -4.21 2.06
C GLN A 6 20.96 -5.45 2.82
N LYS A 7 21.84 -6.44 3.01
CA LYS A 7 21.49 -7.70 3.66
C LYS A 7 20.78 -7.50 5.00
N HIS A 8 21.30 -6.62 5.84
CA HIS A 8 20.70 -6.31 7.13
C HIS A 8 19.25 -5.81 7.03
N THR A 9 18.95 -4.95 6.05
CA THR A 9 17.58 -4.47 5.80
C THR A 9 16.67 -5.60 5.31
N ALA A 10 17.18 -6.48 4.45
CA ALA A 10 16.44 -7.65 3.99
C ALA A 10 16.09 -8.60 5.15
N ASP A 11 17.02 -8.81 6.08
CA ASP A 11 16.81 -9.68 7.25
C ASP A 11 15.72 -9.09 8.16
N ILE A 12 15.72 -7.77 8.42
CA ILE A 12 14.67 -7.09 9.18
C ILE A 12 13.29 -7.24 8.50
N LEU A 13 13.22 -7.15 7.17
CA LEU A 13 11.96 -7.31 6.44
C LEU A 13 11.46 -8.77 6.47
N ALA A 14 12.36 -9.74 6.53
CA ALA A 14 12.00 -11.15 6.72
C ALA A 14 11.42 -11.40 8.13
N GLU A 15 12.02 -10.81 9.16
CA GLU A 15 11.47 -10.85 10.53
C GLU A 15 10.10 -10.15 10.61
N MET A 16 9.93 -9.02 9.91
CA MET A 16 8.64 -8.35 9.80
C MET A 16 7.58 -9.23 9.12
N SER A 17 7.95 -10.01 8.10
CA SER A 17 7.03 -10.98 7.49
C SER A 17 6.55 -12.03 8.47
N ASP A 18 7.43 -12.52 9.35
CA ASP A 18 7.06 -13.50 10.37
C ASP A 18 6.14 -12.89 11.42
N GLU A 19 6.41 -11.67 11.89
CA GLU A 19 5.55 -10.95 12.84
C GLU A 19 4.16 -10.65 12.26
N LEU A 20 4.06 -10.41 10.95
CA LEU A 20 2.78 -10.22 10.27
C LEU A 20 1.96 -11.52 10.19
N GLU A 21 2.59 -12.68 10.03
CA GLU A 21 1.91 -13.98 9.91
C GLU A 21 1.61 -14.60 11.29
N ASN A 22 2.60 -14.58 12.18
CA ASN A 22 2.61 -15.34 13.43
C ASN A 22 2.53 -14.47 14.70
N GLY A 23 2.60 -13.13 14.55
CA GLY A 23 2.61 -12.17 15.65
C GLY A 23 1.34 -11.32 15.73
N MET A 24 1.51 -10.01 15.92
CA MET A 24 0.38 -9.06 16.07
C MET A 24 -0.42 -8.82 14.79
N GLY A 25 0.08 -9.25 13.62
CA GLY A 25 -0.59 -9.04 12.34
C GLY A 25 -0.53 -7.59 11.83
N ALA A 26 0.33 -6.74 12.41
CA ALA A 26 0.53 -5.37 11.99
C ALA A 26 1.97 -4.89 12.24
N ALA A 27 2.54 -4.15 11.29
CA ALA A 27 3.87 -3.57 11.39
C ALA A 27 3.92 -2.17 10.75
N MET A 28 4.87 -1.34 11.18
CA MET A 28 5.06 0.01 10.62
C MET A 28 6.54 0.27 10.35
N ILE A 29 6.85 0.69 9.12
CA ILE A 29 8.13 1.29 8.77
C ILE A 29 7.96 2.80 8.81
N ALA A 30 8.64 3.46 9.74
CA ALA A 30 8.59 4.91 9.90
C ALA A 30 9.73 5.60 9.15
N ASN A 31 9.56 6.91 8.90
CA ASN A 31 10.62 7.80 8.41
C ASN A 31 11.20 7.45 7.04
N ILE A 32 10.41 6.86 6.13
CA ILE A 32 10.78 6.77 4.71
C ILE A 32 10.86 8.21 4.17
N PRO A 33 11.98 8.63 3.55
CA PRO A 33 12.19 10.01 3.12
C PRO A 33 11.44 10.28 1.80
N VAL A 34 10.11 10.27 1.86
CA VAL A 34 9.25 10.30 0.67
C VAL A 34 9.44 11.54 -0.19
N ASP A 35 9.83 12.67 0.41
CA ASP A 35 10.05 13.94 -0.28
C ASP A 35 11.32 13.96 -1.16
N GLN A 36 12.21 12.96 -1.01
CA GLN A 36 13.44 12.85 -1.81
C GLN A 36 13.23 12.13 -3.14
N TYR A 37 12.04 11.59 -3.39
CA TYR A 37 11.76 10.73 -4.54
C TYR A 37 10.52 11.22 -5.29
N SER A 38 10.55 11.08 -6.62
CA SER A 38 9.35 11.20 -7.43
C SER A 38 8.34 10.08 -7.11
N VAL A 39 7.07 10.28 -7.47
CA VAL A 39 6.02 9.25 -7.29
C VAL A 39 6.39 7.92 -7.98
N THR A 40 7.04 7.99 -9.14
CA THR A 40 7.49 6.79 -9.87
C THR A 40 8.61 6.07 -9.11
N GLU A 41 9.60 6.80 -8.59
CA GLU A 41 10.67 6.23 -7.77
C GLU A 41 10.13 5.63 -6.47
N LEU A 42 9.19 6.32 -5.81
CA LEU A 42 8.47 5.79 -4.65
C LEU A 42 7.72 4.50 -4.97
N SER A 43 7.11 4.41 -6.15
CA SER A 43 6.40 3.20 -6.58
C SER A 43 7.36 2.02 -6.70
N VAL A 44 8.56 2.24 -7.28
CA VAL A 44 9.60 1.22 -7.41
C VAL A 44 10.18 0.83 -6.05
N LEU A 45 10.52 1.82 -5.21
CA LEU A 45 11.04 1.61 -3.86
C LEU A 45 10.05 0.84 -3.00
N TYR A 46 8.78 1.22 -3.06
CA TYR A 46 7.71 0.60 -2.31
C TYR A 46 7.46 -0.85 -2.73
N MET A 47 7.28 -1.12 -4.02
CA MET A 47 7.18 -2.51 -4.52
C MET A 47 8.43 -3.32 -4.16
N GLY A 48 9.60 -2.70 -4.28
CA GLY A 48 10.87 -3.31 -3.92
C GLY A 48 10.91 -3.80 -2.48
N ILE A 49 10.56 -2.94 -1.52
CA ILE A 49 10.47 -3.29 -0.10
C ILE A 49 9.41 -4.36 0.13
N CYS A 50 8.20 -4.21 -0.41
CA CYS A 50 7.12 -5.18 -0.24
C CYS A 50 7.49 -6.58 -0.76
N SER A 51 8.32 -6.68 -1.80
CA SER A 51 8.78 -7.96 -2.35
C SER A 51 9.66 -8.80 -1.41
N TYR A 52 10.17 -8.19 -0.33
CA TYR A 52 10.88 -8.90 0.74
C TYR A 52 9.95 -9.40 1.85
N VAL A 53 8.74 -8.85 1.95
CA VAL A 53 7.75 -9.22 2.98
C VAL A 53 6.74 -10.23 2.45
N GLY A 54 6.42 -10.20 1.15
CA GLY A 54 5.47 -11.15 0.59
C GLY A 54 5.42 -11.14 -0.94
N ASN A 55 4.47 -11.88 -1.49
CA ASN A 55 4.24 -11.95 -2.92
C ASN A 55 3.33 -10.81 -3.37
N ILE A 56 3.80 -10.01 -4.33
CA ILE A 56 3.00 -8.92 -4.89
C ILE A 56 1.87 -9.51 -5.72
N VAL A 57 0.63 -9.14 -5.37
CA VAL A 57 -0.58 -9.50 -6.11
C VAL A 57 -1.26 -8.24 -6.67
N ASN A 58 -1.98 -8.41 -7.77
CA ASN A 58 -2.72 -7.30 -8.37
C ASN A 58 -3.88 -6.87 -7.46
N GLN A 59 -4.14 -5.56 -7.39
CA GLN A 59 -5.33 -5.06 -6.72
C GLN A 59 -6.58 -5.56 -7.45
N SER A 60 -7.41 -6.31 -6.72
CA SER A 60 -8.69 -6.94 -7.05
C SER A 60 -9.00 -7.31 -8.52
N SER A 61 -9.42 -8.57 -8.64
CA SER A 61 -9.85 -9.32 -9.82
C SER A 61 -10.84 -8.64 -10.77
N ALA A 62 -10.80 -9.16 -11.98
CA ALA A 62 -11.52 -8.82 -13.19
C ALA A 62 -13.03 -8.46 -13.16
N GLY A 63 -13.72 -8.64 -12.04
CA GLY A 63 -15.16 -8.43 -11.90
C GLY A 63 -15.59 -7.25 -11.02
N LEU A 64 -14.68 -6.64 -10.24
CA LEU A 64 -15.03 -5.52 -9.35
C LEU A 64 -14.79 -4.19 -10.07
N ARG A 65 -15.89 -3.53 -10.45
CA ARG A 65 -15.93 -2.23 -11.15
C ARG A 65 -15.45 -1.05 -10.29
N SER A 66 -14.31 -1.15 -9.61
CA SER A 66 -13.69 0.01 -8.98
C SER A 66 -12.91 0.79 -10.03
N LYS A 67 -13.59 1.65 -10.80
CA LYS A 67 -12.96 2.52 -11.83
C LYS A 67 -11.72 3.30 -11.34
N SER A 68 -11.60 3.53 -10.04
CA SER A 68 -10.52 4.28 -9.42
C SER A 68 -9.29 3.49 -9.01
N ARG A 69 -9.42 2.17 -8.79
CA ARG A 69 -8.27 1.34 -8.44
C ARG A 69 -7.88 0.66 -9.73
N GLY A 70 -6.87 1.20 -10.42
CA GLY A 70 -6.41 0.76 -11.73
C GLY A 70 -6.51 -0.76 -11.85
N TYR A 71 -7.35 -1.20 -12.79
CA TYR A 71 -7.72 -2.60 -12.92
C TYR A 71 -6.49 -3.45 -13.27
N GLY A 72 -6.23 -4.49 -12.47
CA GLY A 72 -5.13 -5.42 -12.73
C GLY A 72 -3.74 -4.86 -12.48
N MET A 73 -3.62 -3.73 -11.78
CA MET A 73 -2.32 -3.15 -11.40
C MET A 73 -1.89 -3.63 -9.99
N PRO A 74 -0.59 -3.90 -9.76
CA PRO A 74 -0.07 -4.23 -8.43
C PRO A 74 -0.06 -3.04 -7.48
N LEU A 75 -0.08 -1.82 -8.01
CA LEU A 75 -0.10 -0.58 -7.24
C LEU A 75 -1.32 0.29 -7.60
N GLY A 76 -1.84 0.98 -6.59
CA GLY A 76 -2.95 1.91 -6.71
C GLY A 76 -2.66 3.18 -5.92
N HIS A 77 -2.91 4.33 -6.54
CA HIS A 77 -2.76 5.62 -5.86
C HIS A 77 -4.07 5.98 -5.16
N VAL A 78 -4.06 5.95 -3.83
CA VAL A 78 -5.22 6.33 -3.00
C VAL A 78 -5.18 7.84 -2.73
N LYS A 79 -6.21 8.55 -3.15
CA LYS A 79 -6.41 9.97 -2.82
C LYS A 79 -7.86 10.23 -2.42
N ALA A 80 -8.03 10.99 -1.35
CA ALA A 80 -9.32 11.53 -0.93
C ALA A 80 -9.63 12.78 -1.77
N GLU A 81 -10.17 12.57 -2.97
CA GLU A 81 -10.45 13.64 -3.94
C GLU A 81 -11.91 14.10 -3.93
N MET A 82 -12.79 13.40 -3.21
CA MET A 82 -14.23 13.64 -3.28
C MET A 82 -14.78 14.51 -2.14
N LYS A 83 -15.69 15.43 -2.50
CA LYS A 83 -16.60 16.12 -1.59
C LYS A 83 -18.00 15.50 -1.70
N GLY A 84 -18.56 14.93 -0.62
CA GLY A 84 -19.92 14.37 -0.58
C GLY A 84 -20.04 12.96 0.03
N LYS A 85 -21.28 12.42 0.14
CA LYS A 85 -21.59 11.15 0.85
C LYS A 85 -21.47 9.87 0.01
N THR A 86 -21.48 9.95 -1.31
CA THR A 86 -21.55 8.77 -2.21
C THR A 86 -20.36 8.77 -3.15
N PRO A 87 -19.55 7.69 -3.27
CA PRO A 87 -18.47 7.62 -4.25
C PRO A 87 -18.98 7.86 -5.68
N LEU A 88 -18.51 8.92 -6.33
CA LEU A 88 -18.77 9.20 -7.76
C LEU A 88 -17.47 8.96 -8.55
N ASP A 89 -17.60 8.32 -9.71
CA ASP A 89 -16.50 8.10 -10.66
C ASP A 89 -15.27 7.39 -10.06
N GLY A 90 -15.48 6.57 -9.03
CA GLY A 90 -14.43 5.85 -8.32
C GLY A 90 -13.66 6.70 -7.30
N LYS A 91 -13.83 8.02 -7.24
CA LYS A 91 -13.08 8.86 -6.32
C LYS A 91 -13.42 8.50 -4.86
N GLN A 92 -12.39 8.40 -4.03
CA GLN A 92 -12.58 8.15 -2.60
C GLN A 92 -12.92 9.47 -1.88
N SER A 93 -13.94 9.42 -1.03
CA SER A 93 -14.29 10.51 -0.11
C SER A 93 -13.52 10.40 1.19
N ASN A 94 -13.38 11.50 1.91
CA ASN A 94 -12.88 11.52 3.31
C ASN A 94 -13.93 11.03 4.34
N ASN A 95 -15.00 10.35 3.90
CA ASN A 95 -16.01 9.81 4.79
C ASN A 95 -15.42 8.69 5.65
N TYR A 96 -16.09 8.43 6.78
CA TYR A 96 -15.77 7.31 7.67
C TYR A 96 -15.62 6.00 6.89
N PHE A 97 -14.41 5.44 6.90
CA PHE A 97 -14.13 4.14 6.31
C PHE A 97 -14.53 3.06 7.32
N ARG A 98 -15.51 2.22 6.94
CA ARG A 98 -15.93 1.11 7.79
C ARG A 98 -14.80 0.09 7.87
N LEU A 99 -14.68 -0.56 9.04
CA LEU A 99 -13.82 -1.71 9.20
C LEU A 99 -14.25 -2.80 8.20
N HIS A 100 -13.27 -3.35 7.49
CA HIS A 100 -13.42 -4.41 6.51
C HIS A 100 -12.08 -5.12 6.36
N THR A 101 -12.12 -6.32 5.80
CA THR A 101 -10.94 -7.06 5.36
C THR A 101 -10.85 -7.01 3.84
N ASP A 102 -9.63 -7.02 3.32
CA ASP A 102 -9.37 -7.16 1.90
C ASP A 102 -9.30 -8.63 1.48
N ARG A 103 -9.40 -8.89 0.17
CA ARG A 103 -9.30 -10.24 -0.41
C ARG A 103 -7.84 -10.60 -0.72
N CYS A 104 -6.98 -10.52 0.28
CA CYS A 104 -5.58 -10.91 0.22
C CYS A 104 -5.09 -11.22 1.65
N ASP A 105 -3.93 -11.87 1.74
CA ASP A 105 -3.35 -12.26 3.03
C ASP A 105 -2.82 -11.05 3.80
N MET A 106 -2.27 -10.06 3.08
CA MET A 106 -1.71 -8.84 3.66
C MET A 106 -1.99 -7.63 2.77
N ILE A 107 -2.22 -6.48 3.41
CA ILE A 107 -2.27 -5.17 2.77
C ILE A 107 -1.13 -4.31 3.27
N SER A 108 -0.61 -3.46 2.39
CA SER A 108 0.40 -2.47 2.74
C SER A 108 -0.02 -1.10 2.21
N LEU A 109 0.34 -0.04 2.94
CA LEU A 109 0.10 1.34 2.55
C LEU A 109 1.36 2.17 2.76
N LEU A 110 1.73 2.98 1.77
CA LEU A 110 2.76 4.01 1.88
C LEU A 110 2.13 5.40 1.92
N SER A 111 2.38 6.15 2.99
CA SER A 111 2.00 7.55 3.07
C SER A 111 2.96 8.40 2.25
N VAL A 112 2.54 8.79 1.04
CA VAL A 112 3.31 9.68 0.14
C VAL A 112 3.13 11.17 0.47
N ARG A 113 2.09 11.51 1.24
CA ARG A 113 1.81 12.86 1.71
C ARG A 113 0.92 12.81 2.94
N THR A 114 1.27 13.58 3.97
CA THR A 114 0.47 13.70 5.18
C THR A 114 -0.91 14.29 4.88
N ALA A 115 -1.92 13.87 5.64
CA ALA A 115 -3.24 14.48 5.60
C ALA A 115 -3.14 15.97 5.95
N SER A 116 -4.03 16.80 5.39
CA SER A 116 -4.07 18.23 5.69
C SER A 116 -4.52 18.51 7.12
N LYS A 117 -5.31 17.60 7.71
CA LYS A 117 -5.82 17.62 9.10
C LYS A 117 -6.05 16.18 9.57
N GLY A 118 -5.89 15.93 10.86
CA GLY A 118 -6.10 14.66 11.55
C GLY A 118 -6.12 14.88 13.05
#